data_AF-A0A8E0VNJ1-F1
#
_entry.id   AF-A0A8E0VNJ1-F1
#
_cell.length_a   1.000
_cell.length_b   1.000
_cell.length_c   1.000
_cell.angle_alpha   90.00
_cell.angle_beta   90.00
_cell.angle_gamma   90.00
#
_symmetry.space_group_name_H-M   'P 1'
#
loop_
_entity.id
_entity.type
_entity.pdbx_description
1 polymer ?
#
loop_
_entity_poly.entity_id
_entity_poly.type
_entity_poly.pdbx_seq_one_letter_code
_entity_poly.pdbx_strand_id
1 'polypeptide(L)'
;MLAHIPRNYEEDKQSISDFLRTFNKIDANGNKHFVYSEQLTNVANREQTAIYIALDDVSEYSDELATAIESNASRYQKLFAECVDKLLPDFRTVDLVPQDVLDIFIDHRIRMEQRIMAEDTGDVPADFGRGRPQNVDIEEIRSRFPPELLRRFEVYFCGRTDGKPISVRSVLAGSIGHLIQVRGIVTRATEVKPLISIATYTCNRCGAETYQEITNPTFMPLSLCGTVTCKNAGPGGGGRLHLQTRGSKFAKFQEIRIQELSDQVSTF
;
A
#
# COMPACT_ATOMS: atom_id res chain seq x y z
N MET A 1 10.54 24.75 26.13
CA MET A 1 11.06 23.54 25.46
C MET A 1 10.14 22.39 25.81
N LEU A 2 9.08 22.18 25.04
CA LEU A 2 8.28 20.95 25.18
C LEU A 2 9.15 19.83 24.63
N ALA A 3 9.52 18.89 25.50
CA ALA A 3 10.23 17.69 25.10
C ALA A 3 9.43 17.02 23.99
N HIS A 4 10.04 16.89 22.81
CA HIS A 4 9.44 16.18 21.68
C HIS A 4 9.43 14.70 22.06
N ILE A 5 8.38 14.26 22.76
CA ILE A 5 8.19 12.86 23.08
C ILE A 5 8.08 12.14 21.73
N PRO A 6 8.97 11.18 21.43
CA PRO A 6 8.88 10.41 20.21
C PRO A 6 7.58 9.61 20.27
N ARG A 7 6.66 9.91 19.34
CA ARG A 7 5.38 9.22 19.26
C ARG A 7 5.60 7.73 18.98
N ASN A 8 4.93 6.88 19.74
CA ASN A 8 5.04 5.44 19.59
C ASN A 8 4.10 4.93 18.48
N TYR A 9 4.67 4.65 17.31
CA TYR A 9 3.88 4.18 16.17
C TYR A 9 3.30 2.77 16.34
N GLU A 10 3.83 1.96 17.26
CA GLU A 10 3.26 0.64 17.53
C GLU A 10 1.98 0.73 18.36
N GLU A 11 1.90 1.70 19.29
CA GLU A 11 0.66 2.03 19.98
C GLU A 11 -0.38 2.61 19.01
N ASP A 12 0.03 3.54 18.15
CA ASP A 12 -0.85 4.08 17.10
C ASP A 12 -1.39 2.96 16.19
N LYS A 13 -0.58 1.96 15.82
CA LYS A 13 -1.03 0.79 15.02
C LYS A 13 -2.11 -0.02 15.72
N GLN A 14 -2.02 -0.18 17.03
CA GLN A 14 -3.05 -0.87 17.82
C GLN A 14 -4.34 -0.04 17.81
N SER A 15 -4.25 1.26 18.12
CA SER A 15 -5.39 2.18 18.09
C SER A 15 -6.06 2.25 16.72
N ILE A 16 -5.27 2.25 15.63
CA ILE A 16 -5.79 2.20 14.24
C ILE A 16 -6.56 0.91 14.00
N SER A 17 -6.01 -0.23 14.43
CA SER A 17 -6.65 -1.54 14.23
C SER A 17 -7.96 -1.64 15.00
N ASP A 18 -7.99 -1.12 16.23
CA ASP A 18 -9.18 -1.06 17.07
C ASP A 18 -10.23 -0.10 16.49
N PHE A 19 -9.82 1.08 16.02
CA PHE A 19 -10.69 2.03 15.33
C PHE A 19 -11.38 1.38 14.12
N LEU A 20 -10.62 0.74 13.24
CA LEU A 20 -11.16 0.10 12.02
C LEU A 20 -12.18 -1.02 12.32
N ARG A 21 -12.06 -1.70 13.47
CA ARG A 21 -12.97 -2.78 13.90
C ARG A 21 -14.19 -2.27 14.66
N THR A 22 -14.03 -1.26 15.52
CA THR A 22 -15.02 -0.91 16.55
C THR A 22 -15.85 0.33 16.21
N PHE A 23 -15.35 1.20 15.34
CA PHE A 23 -16.03 2.45 15.02
C PHE A 23 -17.37 2.19 14.33
N ASN A 24 -18.43 2.78 14.89
CA ASN A 24 -19.79 2.65 14.41
C ASN A 24 -20.50 4.00 14.48
N LYS A 25 -21.34 4.27 13.47
CA LYS A 25 -22.28 5.39 13.47
C LYS A 25 -23.68 4.86 13.76
N ILE A 26 -24.49 5.65 14.44
CA ILE A 26 -25.89 5.31 14.68
C ILE A 26 -26.70 5.91 13.53
N ASP A 27 -27.33 5.06 12.72
CA ASP A 27 -28.21 5.52 11.65
C ASP A 27 -29.47 6.19 12.22
N ALA A 28 -30.21 6.91 11.37
CA ALA A 28 -31.50 7.53 11.74
C ALA A 28 -32.52 6.52 12.32
N ASN A 29 -32.33 5.23 12.07
CA ASN A 29 -33.17 4.13 12.55
C ASN A 29 -32.68 3.53 13.89
N GLY A 30 -31.61 4.06 14.49
CA GLY A 30 -31.04 3.58 15.76
C GLY A 30 -30.14 2.35 15.65
N ASN A 31 -29.86 1.87 14.43
CA ASN A 31 -28.97 0.72 14.19
C ASN A 31 -27.51 1.17 14.17
N LYS A 32 -26.63 0.33 14.73
CA LYS A 32 -25.17 0.54 14.66
C LYS A 32 -24.66 0.13 13.29
N HIS A 33 -24.12 1.10 12.56
CA HIS A 33 -23.54 0.93 11.24
C HIS A 33 -22.00 1.00 11.33
N PHE A 34 -21.32 -0.12 11.09
CA PHE A 34 -19.86 -0.20 11.12
C PHE A 34 -19.27 0.19 9.76
N VAL A 35 -19.17 1.51 9.52
CA VAL A 35 -18.76 2.10 8.23
C VAL A 35 -17.45 1.50 7.70
N TYR A 36 -16.43 1.39 8.56
CA TYR A 36 -15.12 0.88 8.15
C TYR A 36 -15.07 -0.63 7.99
N SER A 37 -15.83 -1.38 8.79
CA SER A 37 -15.92 -2.83 8.64
C SER A 37 -16.58 -3.21 7.31
N GLU A 38 -17.62 -2.49 6.89
CA GLU A 38 -18.24 -2.68 5.58
C GLU A 38 -17.25 -2.38 4.44
N GLN A 39 -16.54 -1.24 4.51
CA GLN A 39 -15.49 -0.92 3.53
C GLN A 39 -14.40 -2.00 3.48
N LEU A 40 -13.98 -2.54 4.63
CA LEU A 40 -13.01 -3.63 4.71
C LEU A 40 -13.53 -4.91 4.06
N THR A 41 -14.79 -5.28 4.29
CA THR A 41 -15.43 -6.43 3.63
C THR A 41 -15.50 -6.24 2.13
N ASN A 42 -15.91 -5.06 1.65
CA ASN A 42 -15.99 -4.75 0.21
C ASN A 42 -14.61 -4.80 -0.45
N VAL A 43 -13.57 -4.31 0.22
CA VAL A 43 -12.18 -4.41 -0.26
C VAL A 43 -11.69 -5.85 -0.24
N ALA A 44 -11.96 -6.61 0.82
CA ALA A 44 -11.60 -8.02 0.93
C ALA A 44 -12.26 -8.86 -0.16
N ASN A 45 -13.49 -8.52 -0.54
CA ASN A 45 -14.25 -9.16 -1.62
C ASN A 45 -13.91 -8.62 -3.02
N ARG A 46 -13.01 -7.64 -3.14
CA ARG A 46 -12.61 -6.96 -4.40
C ARG A 46 -13.72 -6.18 -5.09
N GLU A 47 -14.74 -5.75 -4.35
CA GLU A 47 -15.80 -4.87 -4.85
C GLU A 47 -15.37 -3.40 -4.79
N GLN A 48 -14.45 -3.08 -3.87
CA GLN A 48 -13.92 -1.74 -3.65
C GLN A 48 -12.39 -1.72 -3.74
N THR A 49 -11.83 -0.68 -4.40
CA THR A 49 -10.38 -0.54 -4.61
C THR A 49 -9.74 0.57 -3.77
N ALA A 50 -10.54 1.36 -3.05
CA ALA A 50 -10.06 2.49 -2.27
C ALA A 50 -10.84 2.60 -0.96
N ILE A 51 -10.14 2.72 0.17
CA ILE A 51 -10.70 2.96 1.50
C ILE A 51 -10.61 4.44 1.79
N TYR A 52 -11.75 5.05 2.13
CA TYR A 52 -11.82 6.46 2.47
C TYR A 52 -12.01 6.60 3.97
N ILE A 53 -11.02 7.22 4.63
CA ILE A 53 -10.99 7.41 6.07
C ILE A 53 -11.27 8.88 6.36
N ALA A 54 -12.41 9.15 6.98
CA ALA A 54 -12.78 10.50 7.36
C ALA A 54 -12.04 10.92 8.63
N LEU A 55 -11.34 12.06 8.60
CA LEU A 55 -10.68 12.58 9.79
C LEU A 55 -11.66 13.02 10.87
N ASP A 56 -12.89 13.36 10.51
CA ASP A 56 -13.94 13.66 11.48
C ASP A 56 -14.22 12.44 12.38
N ASP A 57 -14.36 11.26 11.76
CA ASP A 57 -14.57 9.98 12.46
C ASP A 57 -13.36 9.60 13.31
N VAL A 58 -12.14 9.80 12.79
CA VAL A 58 -10.92 9.55 13.56
C VAL A 58 -10.83 10.50 14.75
N SER A 59 -11.24 11.76 14.60
CA SER A 59 -11.23 12.75 15.69
C SER A 59 -12.26 12.44 16.77
N GLU A 60 -13.41 11.87 16.39
CA GLU A 60 -14.42 11.39 17.34
C GLU A 60 -13.90 10.22 18.19
N TYR A 61 -13.11 9.34 17.58
CA TYR A 61 -12.46 8.24 18.31
C TYR A 61 -11.26 8.70 19.14
N SER A 62 -10.36 9.48 18.54
CA SER A 62 -9.14 9.99 19.17
C SER A 62 -8.64 11.26 18.46
N ASP A 63 -8.81 12.41 19.12
CA ASP A 63 -8.33 13.70 18.61
C ASP A 63 -6.78 13.74 18.50
N GLU A 64 -6.08 13.03 19.39
CA GLU A 64 -4.62 12.90 19.33
C GLU A 64 -4.15 12.16 18.08
N LEU A 65 -4.88 11.13 17.63
CA LEU A 65 -4.60 10.40 16.40
C LEU A 65 -4.93 11.25 15.18
N ALA A 66 -6.07 11.96 15.17
CA ALA A 66 -6.44 12.85 14.08
C ALA A 66 -5.38 13.95 13.86
N THR A 67 -4.94 14.62 14.92
CA THR A 67 -3.88 15.64 14.87
C THR A 67 -2.55 15.08 14.35
N ALA A 68 -2.25 13.82 14.70
CA ALA A 68 -1.07 13.12 14.18
C ALA A 68 -1.12 12.94 12.67
N ILE A 69 -2.26 12.46 12.17
CA ILE A 69 -2.48 12.21 10.75
C ILE A 69 -2.38 13.53 9.99
N GLU A 70 -2.94 14.61 10.54
CA GLU A 70 -2.83 15.95 9.94
C GLU A 70 -1.39 16.46 9.88
N SER A 71 -0.53 16.09 10.85
CA SER A 71 0.89 16.52 10.86
C SER A 71 1.82 15.69 9.96
N ASN A 72 1.52 14.39 9.77
CA ASN A 72 2.37 13.47 9.00
C ASN A 72 1.53 12.47 8.19
N ALA A 73 0.72 12.98 7.28
CA ALA A 73 -0.28 12.20 6.57
C ALA A 73 0.32 11.04 5.75
N SER A 74 1.48 11.26 5.13
CA SER A 74 2.14 10.23 4.30
C SER A 74 2.54 9.00 5.12
N ARG A 75 3.05 9.20 6.34
CA ARG A 75 3.41 8.08 7.21
C ARG A 75 2.18 7.35 7.73
N TYR A 76 1.16 8.07 8.17
CA TYR A 76 -0.09 7.45 8.62
C TYR A 76 -0.80 6.70 7.49
N GLN A 77 -0.71 7.18 6.25
CA GLN A 77 -1.26 6.44 5.10
C GLN A 77 -0.62 5.04 4.98
N LYS A 78 0.72 4.94 5.15
CA LYS A 78 1.43 3.65 5.15
C LYS A 78 1.04 2.79 6.34
N LEU A 79 0.95 3.37 7.54
CA LEU A 79 0.56 2.65 8.76
C LEU A 79 -0.86 2.09 8.67
N PHE A 80 -1.83 2.89 8.20
CA PHE A 80 -3.19 2.42 7.97
C PHE A 80 -3.22 1.31 6.92
N ALA A 81 -2.46 1.43 5.84
CA ALA A 81 -2.41 0.39 4.82
C ALA A 81 -1.81 -0.93 5.37
N GLU A 82 -0.77 -0.87 6.22
CA GLU A 82 -0.23 -2.03 6.94
C GLU A 82 -1.27 -2.66 7.90
N CYS A 83 -2.00 -1.84 8.66
CA CYS A 83 -3.06 -2.33 9.54
C CYS A 83 -4.17 -3.00 8.74
N VAL A 84 -4.62 -2.38 7.64
CA VAL A 84 -5.64 -2.97 6.76
C VAL A 84 -5.16 -4.31 6.19
N ASP A 85 -3.91 -4.40 5.69
CA ASP A 85 -3.36 -5.65 5.16
C ASP A 85 -3.44 -6.81 6.18
N LYS A 86 -3.22 -6.53 7.46
CA LYS A 86 -3.35 -7.51 8.56
C LYS A 86 -4.80 -7.89 8.88
N LEU A 87 -5.73 -6.96 8.69
CA LEU A 87 -7.15 -7.15 8.99
C LEU A 87 -7.90 -7.87 7.86
N LEU A 88 -7.50 -7.68 6.60
CA LEU A 88 -8.20 -8.21 5.43
C LEU A 88 -8.55 -9.71 5.46
N PRO A 89 -7.70 -10.62 5.98
CA PRO A 89 -8.04 -12.04 6.06
C PRO A 89 -9.33 -12.31 6.86
N ASP A 90 -9.58 -11.53 7.92
CA ASP A 90 -10.71 -11.72 8.82
C ASP A 90 -12.05 -11.30 8.19
N PHE A 91 -12.01 -10.36 7.25
CA PHE A 91 -13.20 -9.77 6.60
C PHE A 91 -13.53 -10.41 5.24
N ARG A 92 -12.75 -11.40 4.79
CA ARG A 92 -12.98 -12.10 3.54
C ARG A 92 -14.17 -13.05 3.67
N THR A 93 -15.23 -12.79 2.91
CA THR A 93 -16.45 -13.61 2.91
C THR A 93 -16.57 -14.52 1.69
N VAL A 94 -15.84 -14.19 0.61
CA VAL A 94 -15.92 -14.90 -0.67
C VAL A 94 -14.54 -15.42 -1.10
N ASP A 95 -14.54 -16.60 -1.71
CA ASP A 95 -13.37 -17.13 -2.42
C ASP A 95 -13.13 -16.36 -3.73
N LEU A 96 -12.19 -15.44 -3.65
CA LEU A 96 -11.69 -14.67 -4.78
C LEU A 96 -11.16 -15.58 -5.90
N VAL A 97 -11.77 -15.46 -7.08
CA VAL A 97 -11.24 -16.01 -8.33
C VAL A 97 -10.17 -15.06 -8.86
N PRO A 98 -9.04 -15.55 -9.40
CA PRO A 98 -8.06 -14.70 -10.09
C PRO A 98 -8.75 -13.97 -11.25
N GLN A 99 -8.91 -12.64 -11.12
CA GLN A 99 -9.57 -11.83 -12.16
C GLN A 99 -8.55 -11.11 -13.05
N ASP A 100 -7.38 -10.78 -12.52
CA ASP A 100 -6.37 -9.99 -13.23
C ASP A 100 -5.14 -10.83 -13.60
N VAL A 101 -4.45 -10.39 -14.64
CA VAL A 101 -3.17 -10.93 -15.12
C VAL A 101 -2.15 -10.99 -13.98
N LEU A 102 -2.08 -9.94 -13.16
CA LEU A 102 -1.20 -9.91 -11.98
C LEU A 102 -1.58 -10.99 -10.95
N ASP A 103 -2.86 -11.29 -10.76
CA ASP A 103 -3.28 -12.37 -9.83
C ASP A 103 -2.88 -13.74 -10.35
N ILE A 104 -3.06 -13.97 -11.65
CA ILE A 104 -2.63 -15.21 -12.30
C ILE A 104 -1.11 -15.35 -12.18
N PHE A 105 -0.36 -14.26 -12.36
CA PHE A 105 1.09 -14.28 -12.16
C PHE A 105 1.46 -14.57 -10.70
N ILE A 106 0.81 -13.93 -9.73
CA ILE A 106 1.07 -14.17 -8.30
C ILE A 106 0.71 -15.62 -7.92
N ASP A 107 -0.44 -16.12 -8.35
CA ASP A 107 -0.91 -17.48 -8.09
C ASP A 107 0.01 -18.54 -8.73
N HIS A 108 0.42 -18.32 -9.99
CA HIS A 108 1.42 -19.16 -10.65
C HIS A 108 2.78 -19.12 -9.94
N ARG A 109 3.22 -17.95 -9.47
CA ARG A 109 4.46 -17.77 -8.70
C ARG A 109 4.43 -18.51 -7.36
N ILE A 110 3.35 -18.36 -6.59
CA ILE A 110 3.15 -19.08 -5.33
C ILE A 110 3.19 -20.59 -5.56
N ARG A 111 2.49 -21.10 -6.58
CA ARG A 111 2.52 -22.53 -6.92
C ARG A 111 3.89 -23.03 -7.39
N MET A 112 4.64 -22.19 -8.10
CA MET A 112 6.00 -22.54 -8.55
C MET A 112 6.97 -22.61 -7.36
N GLU A 113 6.93 -21.65 -6.44
CA GLU A 113 7.74 -21.69 -5.22
C GLU A 113 7.39 -22.88 -4.33
N GLN A 114 6.11 -23.24 -4.20
CA GLN A 114 5.68 -24.44 -3.48
C GLN A 114 6.32 -25.72 -4.04
N ARG A 115 6.48 -25.83 -5.36
CA ARG A 115 7.14 -26.98 -5.98
C ARG A 115 8.64 -27.02 -5.70
N ILE A 116 9.31 -25.88 -5.84
CA ILE A 116 10.76 -25.76 -5.58
C ILE A 116 11.06 -26.11 -4.12
N MET A 117 10.28 -25.59 -3.17
CA MET A 117 10.43 -25.94 -1.75
C MET A 117 10.20 -27.43 -1.48
N ALA A 118 9.20 -28.04 -2.13
CA ALA A 118 8.91 -29.45 -1.98
C ALA A 118 10.05 -30.33 -2.54
N GLU A 119 10.71 -29.89 -3.61
CA GLU A 119 11.88 -30.56 -4.18
C GLU A 119 13.12 -30.45 -3.27
N ASP A 120 13.39 -29.26 -2.70
CA ASP A 120 14.50 -29.05 -1.76
C ASP A 120 14.33 -29.81 -0.42
N THR A 121 13.08 -30.08 0.01
CA THR A 121 12.79 -30.87 1.23
C THR A 121 12.85 -32.39 0.98
N GLY A 122 12.98 -32.82 -0.28
CA GLY A 122 12.95 -34.23 -0.70
C GLY A 122 14.24 -35.03 -0.50
N ASP A 123 15.32 -34.40 0.00
CA ASP A 123 16.64 -35.03 0.17
C ASP A 123 16.96 -35.50 1.60
N VAL A 124 15.91 -35.73 2.41
CA VAL A 124 16.05 -36.36 3.75
C VAL A 124 15.69 -37.85 3.63
N PRO A 125 16.57 -38.80 4.00
CA PRO A 125 16.30 -40.23 3.88
C PRO A 125 15.01 -40.61 4.61
N ALA A 126 14.14 -41.31 3.89
CA ALA A 126 12.88 -41.83 4.39
C ALA A 126 13.13 -42.95 5.43
N ASP A 127 13.44 -42.57 6.66
CA ASP A 127 13.34 -43.51 7.78
C ASP A 127 12.67 -42.85 8.99
N PHE A 128 11.60 -43.50 9.44
CA PHE A 128 10.75 -43.21 10.60
C PHE A 128 9.90 -41.93 10.64
N GLY A 129 8.65 -42.08 10.17
CA GLY A 129 7.50 -41.44 10.81
C GLY A 129 6.54 -40.76 9.85
N ARG A 130 5.25 -41.14 9.91
CA ARG A 130 4.14 -40.46 9.23
C ARG A 130 4.03 -38.99 9.68
N GLY A 131 4.79 -38.11 9.05
CA GLY A 131 4.61 -36.66 9.14
C GLY A 131 3.50 -36.22 8.20
N ARG A 132 2.54 -35.43 8.70
CA ARG A 132 1.53 -34.72 7.90
C ARG A 132 2.23 -33.99 6.73
N PRO A 133 1.58 -33.82 5.56
CA PRO A 133 2.06 -32.84 4.59
C PRO A 133 2.17 -31.51 5.33
N GLN A 134 3.38 -30.97 5.40
CA GLN A 134 3.64 -29.66 5.99
C GLN A 134 2.81 -28.68 5.16
N ASN A 135 1.78 -28.09 5.77
CA ASN A 135 1.04 -27.00 5.15
C ASN A 135 2.09 -25.94 4.80
N VAL A 136 2.32 -25.71 3.50
CA VAL A 136 3.23 -24.67 3.07
C VAL A 136 2.69 -23.37 3.64
N ASP A 137 3.50 -22.68 4.43
CA ASP A 137 3.06 -21.45 5.08
C ASP A 137 2.95 -20.36 4.01
N ILE A 138 1.72 -20.13 3.53
CA ILE A 138 1.40 -19.17 2.48
C ILE A 138 1.89 -17.77 2.88
N GLU A 139 1.97 -17.51 4.19
CA GLU A 139 2.45 -16.28 4.79
C GLU A 139 3.95 -16.07 4.59
N GLU A 140 4.75 -17.15 4.65
CA GLU A 140 6.19 -17.11 4.38
C GLU A 140 6.47 -16.75 2.92
N ILE A 141 5.72 -17.35 1.99
CA ILE A 141 5.83 -17.03 0.56
C ILE A 141 5.44 -15.57 0.31
N ARG A 142 4.34 -15.10 0.92
CA ARG A 142 3.92 -13.69 0.81
C ARG A 142 4.97 -12.70 1.34
N SER A 143 5.71 -13.07 2.38
CA SER A 143 6.74 -12.22 2.98
C SER A 143 7.92 -11.90 2.04
N ARG A 144 8.13 -12.71 0.99
CA ARG A 144 9.18 -12.49 -0.02
C ARG A 144 8.82 -11.41 -1.03
N PHE A 145 7.54 -11.09 -1.16
CA PHE A 145 7.06 -10.04 -2.04
C PHE A 145 6.88 -8.75 -1.26
N PRO A 146 7.22 -7.59 -1.86
CA PRO A 146 6.86 -6.31 -1.26
C PRO A 146 5.34 -6.26 -1.02
N PRO A 147 4.86 -5.85 0.17
CA PRO A 147 3.43 -5.80 0.47
C PRO A 147 2.68 -4.90 -0.51
N GLU A 148 3.34 -3.83 -0.98
CA GLU A 148 2.79 -2.94 -1.99
C GLU A 148 2.48 -3.62 -3.34
N LEU A 149 3.12 -4.75 -3.66
CA LEU A 149 2.85 -5.52 -4.87
C LEU A 149 1.54 -6.30 -4.75
N LEU A 150 1.31 -6.87 -3.58
CA LEU A 150 0.13 -7.67 -3.27
C LEU A 150 -1.08 -6.79 -2.94
N ARG A 151 -0.85 -5.57 -2.45
CA ARG A 151 -1.89 -4.63 -2.07
C ARG A 151 -2.76 -4.24 -3.27
N ARG A 152 -4.06 -4.52 -3.20
CA ARG A 152 -5.05 -4.20 -4.27
C ARG A 152 -5.93 -3.00 -3.96
N PHE A 153 -5.72 -2.38 -2.80
CA PHE A 153 -6.47 -1.23 -2.36
C PHE A 153 -5.55 -0.03 -2.13
N GLU A 154 -6.16 1.14 -2.14
CA GLU A 154 -5.52 2.40 -1.78
C GLU A 154 -6.22 2.95 -0.53
N VAL A 155 -5.48 3.67 0.31
CA VAL A 155 -6.04 4.34 1.50
C VAL A 155 -5.97 5.83 1.25
N TYR A 156 -7.11 6.51 1.40
CA TYR A 156 -7.22 7.95 1.29
C TYR A 156 -7.79 8.55 2.56
N PHE A 157 -7.26 9.70 2.96
CA PHE A 157 -7.81 10.50 4.04
C PHE A 157 -8.70 11.60 3.48
N CYS A 158 -9.92 11.69 4.00
CA CYS A 158 -10.78 12.84 3.81
C CYS A 158 -10.49 13.82 4.94
N GLY A 159 -10.04 15.03 4.60
CA GLY A 159 -9.79 16.07 5.59
C GLY A 159 -11.07 16.46 6.35
N ARG A 160 -10.91 17.10 7.52
CA ARG A 160 -12.05 17.48 8.38
C ARG A 160 -13.06 18.36 7.63
N THR A 161 -14.34 18.17 7.90
CA THR A 161 -15.41 18.97 7.30
C THR A 161 -15.40 20.41 7.82
N ASP A 162 -15.00 20.60 9.08
CA ASP A 162 -14.86 21.92 9.72
C ASP A 162 -13.58 22.66 9.27
N GLY A 163 -12.69 21.98 8.55
CA GLY A 163 -11.45 22.54 8.04
C GLY A 163 -11.72 23.65 7.04
N LYS A 164 -11.30 24.88 7.37
CA LYS A 164 -11.36 25.97 6.39
C LYS A 164 -10.28 25.75 5.32
N PRO A 165 -10.65 25.76 4.02
CA PRO A 165 -9.67 25.61 2.97
C PRO A 165 -8.73 26.82 2.96
N ILE A 166 -7.45 26.52 2.86
CA ILE A 166 -6.35 27.47 2.86
C ILE A 166 -6.15 27.99 1.41
N SER A 167 -5.78 29.26 1.26
CA SER A 167 -5.42 29.81 -0.06
C SER A 167 -4.09 29.22 -0.54
N VAL A 168 -3.88 29.09 -1.87
CA VAL A 168 -2.64 28.51 -2.41
C VAL A 168 -1.41 29.32 -1.93
N ARG A 169 -1.52 30.65 -1.80
CA ARG A 169 -0.47 31.57 -1.33
C ARG A 169 0.00 31.30 0.09
N SER A 170 -0.92 30.87 0.96
CA SER A 170 -0.64 30.57 2.36
C SER A 170 0.00 29.18 2.54
N VAL A 171 0.16 28.39 1.49
CA VAL A 171 0.91 27.14 1.52
C VAL A 171 2.41 27.46 1.56
N LEU A 172 2.99 27.33 2.75
CA LEU A 172 4.39 27.67 3.04
C LEU A 172 5.17 26.42 3.48
N ALA A 173 6.46 26.60 3.80
CA ALA A 173 7.32 25.51 4.26
C ALA A 173 6.77 24.74 5.48
N GLY A 174 6.01 25.42 6.36
CA GLY A 174 5.35 24.78 7.51
C GLY A 174 4.26 23.77 7.13
N SER A 175 3.72 23.84 5.91
CA SER A 175 2.69 22.91 5.42
C SER A 175 3.27 21.61 4.86
N ILE A 176 4.60 21.48 4.77
CA ILE A 176 5.25 20.26 4.25
C ILE A 176 4.95 19.09 5.20
N GLY A 177 4.50 17.97 4.64
CA GLY A 177 4.13 16.77 5.39
C GLY A 177 2.73 16.79 6.02
N HIS A 178 2.08 17.95 6.05
CA HIS A 178 0.76 18.12 6.65
C HIS A 178 -0.37 17.84 5.66
N LEU A 179 -1.51 17.35 6.14
CA LEU A 179 -2.73 17.28 5.35
C LEU A 179 -3.39 18.66 5.31
N ILE A 180 -3.39 19.29 4.15
CA ILE A 180 -4.02 20.60 3.94
C ILE A 180 -5.13 20.49 2.91
N GLN A 181 -6.16 21.32 3.08
CA GLN A 181 -7.21 21.51 2.08
C GLN A 181 -6.98 22.86 1.40
N VAL A 182 -6.96 22.86 0.06
CA VAL A 182 -6.75 24.06 -0.75
C VAL A 182 -7.90 24.19 -1.74
N ARG A 183 -8.36 25.42 -1.95
CA ARG A 183 -9.39 25.74 -2.94
C ARG A 183 -8.79 26.59 -4.06
N GLY A 184 -9.10 26.24 -5.32
CA GLY A 184 -8.60 26.96 -6.49
C GLY A 184 -9.30 26.54 -7.77
N ILE A 185 -8.90 27.15 -8.88
CA ILE A 185 -9.40 26.88 -10.23
C ILE A 185 -8.40 25.98 -10.95
N VAL A 186 -8.87 24.88 -11.53
CA VAL A 186 -8.03 24.00 -12.36
C VAL A 186 -7.72 24.70 -13.68
N THR A 187 -6.44 24.94 -13.96
CA THR A 187 -5.97 25.61 -15.19
C THR A 187 -5.53 24.63 -16.26
N ARG A 188 -4.98 23.49 -15.86
CA ARG A 188 -4.51 22.46 -16.78
C ARG A 188 -4.63 21.09 -16.13
N ALA A 189 -5.13 20.12 -16.89
CA ALA A 189 -5.08 18.71 -16.54
C ALA A 189 -4.36 17.96 -17.67
N THR A 190 -3.46 17.06 -17.32
CA THR A 190 -2.84 16.14 -18.30
C THR A 190 -3.74 14.93 -18.56
N GLU A 191 -3.47 14.19 -19.62
CA GLU A 191 -4.09 12.87 -19.81
C GLU A 191 -3.59 11.88 -18.75
N VAL A 192 -4.43 10.91 -18.41
CA VAL A 192 -4.08 9.85 -17.46
C VAL A 192 -3.01 8.95 -18.09
N LYS A 193 -1.89 8.76 -17.37
CA LYS A 193 -0.78 7.90 -17.78
C LYS A 193 -0.53 6.83 -16.71
N PRO A 194 -0.07 5.63 -17.09
CA PRO A 194 0.33 4.62 -16.12
C PRO A 194 1.68 5.00 -15.49
N LEU A 195 1.72 5.15 -14.17
CA LEU A 195 2.94 5.33 -13.39
C LEU A 195 3.32 4.00 -12.75
N ILE A 196 4.54 3.54 -12.97
CA ILE A 196 5.03 2.30 -12.36
C ILE A 196 5.28 2.53 -10.86
N SER A 197 4.65 1.72 -10.01
CA SER A 197 4.88 1.76 -8.55
C SER A 197 5.89 0.70 -8.14
N ILE A 198 5.86 -0.47 -8.79
CA ILE A 198 6.79 -1.58 -8.52
C ILE A 198 7.25 -2.15 -9.85
N ALA A 199 8.56 -2.10 -10.06
CA ALA A 199 9.22 -2.74 -11.18
C ALA A 199 9.64 -4.17 -10.81
N THR A 200 9.18 -5.13 -11.60
CA THR A 200 9.64 -6.52 -11.51
C THR A 200 10.62 -6.80 -12.64
N TYR A 201 11.79 -7.30 -12.27
CA TYR A 201 12.83 -7.70 -13.21
C TYR A 201 13.03 -9.20 -13.17
N THR A 202 13.26 -9.82 -14.33
CA THR A 202 13.63 -11.23 -14.44
C THR A 202 15.06 -11.36 -14.92
N CYS A 203 15.84 -12.20 -14.25
CA CYS A 203 17.21 -12.51 -14.65
C CYS A 203 17.21 -13.51 -15.82
N ASN A 204 17.95 -13.20 -16.89
CA ASN A 204 18.08 -14.10 -18.04
C ASN A 204 18.93 -15.36 -17.77
N ARG A 205 19.71 -15.38 -16.67
CA ARG A 205 20.63 -16.48 -16.35
C ARG A 205 20.09 -17.42 -15.28
N CYS A 206 19.69 -16.89 -14.13
CA CYS A 206 19.18 -17.71 -13.02
C CYS A 206 17.64 -17.77 -12.95
N GLY A 207 16.93 -17.00 -13.79
CA GLY A 207 15.47 -16.93 -13.75
C GLY A 207 14.89 -16.20 -12.52
N ALA A 208 15.73 -15.81 -11.56
CA ALA A 208 15.26 -15.13 -10.34
C ALA A 208 14.62 -13.78 -10.66
N GLU A 209 13.57 -13.47 -9.92
CA GLU A 209 12.89 -12.18 -9.99
C GLU A 209 13.44 -11.22 -8.93
N THR A 210 13.51 -9.94 -9.27
CA THR A 210 13.92 -8.87 -8.35
C THR A 210 12.88 -7.76 -8.41
N TYR A 211 12.51 -7.22 -7.25
CA TYR A 211 11.50 -6.18 -7.11
C TYR A 211 12.15 -4.87 -6.69
N GLN A 212 11.76 -3.78 -7.34
CA GLN A 212 12.19 -2.43 -6.99
C GLN A 212 10.95 -1.57 -6.76
N GLU A 213 10.79 -1.05 -5.54
CA GLU A 213 9.79 -0.04 -5.21
C GLU A 213 10.22 1.30 -5.83
N ILE A 214 9.29 1.97 -6.52
CA ILE A 214 9.54 3.22 -7.22
C ILE A 214 8.69 4.30 -6.57
N THR A 215 9.34 5.12 -5.74
CA THR A 215 8.69 6.25 -5.05
C THR A 215 8.74 7.54 -5.89
N ASN A 216 9.74 7.67 -6.76
CA ASN A 216 10.00 8.89 -7.51
C ASN A 216 9.57 8.76 -8.99
N PRO A 217 9.13 9.87 -9.63
CA PRO A 217 8.77 9.86 -11.06
C PRO A 217 9.92 9.44 -11.99
N THR A 218 11.16 9.64 -11.55
CA THR A 218 12.37 9.19 -12.24
C THR A 218 13.08 8.17 -11.37
N PHE A 219 13.47 7.05 -11.97
CA PHE A 219 14.19 5.98 -11.28
C PHE A 219 15.23 5.37 -12.22
N MET A 220 16.27 4.76 -11.64
CA MET A 220 17.28 4.03 -12.40
C MET A 220 16.94 2.54 -12.38
N PRO A 221 16.72 1.91 -13.55
CA PRO A 221 16.41 0.49 -13.61
C PRO A 221 17.57 -0.38 -13.15
N LEU A 222 17.25 -1.49 -12.47
CA LEU A 222 18.25 -2.49 -12.12
C LEU A 222 18.69 -3.26 -13.37
N SER A 223 20.00 -3.31 -13.60
CA SER A 223 20.60 -3.96 -14.77
C SER A 223 21.27 -5.31 -14.46
N LEU A 224 21.73 -5.50 -13.22
CA LEU A 224 22.49 -6.67 -12.78
C LEU A 224 21.75 -7.43 -11.70
N CYS A 225 21.74 -8.76 -11.83
CA CYS A 225 21.08 -9.65 -10.89
C CYS A 225 21.81 -9.71 -9.54
N GLY A 226 21.06 -9.52 -8.45
CA GLY A 226 21.58 -9.50 -7.08
C GLY A 226 21.73 -10.87 -6.41
N THR A 227 21.28 -11.96 -7.07
CA THR A 227 21.29 -13.32 -6.51
C THR A 227 22.71 -13.85 -6.35
N VAL A 228 22.94 -14.62 -5.29
CA VAL A 228 24.25 -15.22 -4.96
C VAL A 228 24.84 -16.02 -6.13
N THR A 229 23.99 -16.76 -6.85
CA THR A 229 24.37 -17.54 -8.04
C THR A 229 24.94 -16.67 -9.17
N CYS A 230 24.35 -15.48 -9.39
CA CYS A 230 24.81 -14.55 -10.42
C CYS A 230 25.97 -13.68 -9.96
N LYS A 231 26.04 -13.34 -8.66
CA LYS A 231 27.15 -12.59 -8.07
C LYS A 231 28.45 -13.41 -8.06
N ASN A 232 28.37 -14.70 -7.75
CA ASN A 232 29.55 -15.57 -7.64
C ASN A 232 30.11 -16.03 -8.98
N ALA A 233 29.43 -15.76 -10.10
CA ALA A 233 29.82 -16.23 -11.42
C ALA A 233 30.95 -15.43 -12.10
N GLY A 234 31.60 -14.49 -11.39
CA GLY A 234 32.77 -13.75 -11.84
C GLY A 234 32.50 -12.55 -12.77
N PRO A 235 33.55 -11.80 -13.17
CA PRO A 235 33.44 -10.64 -14.06
C PRO A 235 32.93 -11.08 -15.45
N GLY A 236 31.80 -10.54 -15.88
CA GLY A 236 31.14 -10.91 -17.15
C GLY A 236 30.12 -12.06 -17.04
N GLY A 237 30.01 -12.70 -15.88
CA GLY A 237 29.03 -13.75 -15.58
C GLY A 237 27.75 -13.25 -14.88
N GLY A 238 27.66 -11.97 -14.51
CA GLY A 238 26.47 -11.44 -13.87
C GLY A 238 25.23 -11.60 -14.76
N GLY A 239 24.20 -12.27 -14.26
CA GLY A 239 22.92 -12.35 -14.96
C GLY A 239 22.34 -10.95 -15.20
N ARG A 240 21.81 -10.71 -16.41
CA ARG A 240 21.23 -9.43 -16.78
C ARG A 240 19.75 -9.41 -16.44
N LEU A 241 19.32 -8.32 -15.82
CA LEU A 241 17.93 -8.09 -15.46
C LEU A 241 17.17 -7.45 -16.62
N HIS A 242 15.98 -7.99 -16.90
CA HIS A 242 15.05 -7.45 -17.87
C HIS A 242 13.74 -7.08 -17.18
N LEU A 243 13.29 -5.84 -17.37
CA LEU A 243 12.03 -5.35 -16.81
C LEU A 243 10.85 -6.08 -17.44
N GLN A 244 9.98 -6.66 -16.61
CA GLN A 244 8.75 -7.32 -17.03
C GLN A 244 7.54 -6.43 -16.77
N THR A 245 6.99 -5.82 -17.83
CA THR A 245 5.81 -4.94 -17.73
C THR A 245 4.62 -5.68 -17.14
N ARG A 246 4.33 -6.92 -17.56
CA ARG A 246 3.15 -7.67 -17.07
C ARG A 246 3.24 -8.10 -15.60
N GLY A 247 4.46 -8.26 -15.08
CA GLY A 247 4.71 -8.59 -13.68
C GLY A 247 4.84 -7.35 -12.78
N SER A 248 4.95 -6.16 -13.38
CA SER A 248 5.10 -4.88 -12.67
C SER A 248 3.74 -4.30 -12.32
N LYS A 249 3.70 -3.50 -11.24
CA LYS A 249 2.47 -2.81 -10.80
C LYS A 249 2.48 -1.36 -11.28
N PHE A 250 1.34 -0.94 -11.81
CA PHE A 250 1.11 0.43 -12.27
C PHE A 250 -0.06 1.06 -11.53
N ALA A 251 0.06 2.34 -11.23
CA ALA A 251 -1.00 3.20 -10.74
C ALA A 251 -1.42 4.19 -11.84
N LYS A 252 -2.67 4.63 -11.82
CA LYS A 252 -3.14 5.71 -12.70
C LYS A 252 -2.56 7.03 -12.18
N PHE A 253 -1.91 7.79 -13.04
CA PHE A 253 -1.30 9.07 -12.69
C PHE A 253 -1.82 10.18 -13.59
N GLN A 254 -2.12 11.32 -12.97
CA GLN A 254 -2.54 12.53 -13.66
C GLN A 254 -1.96 13.73 -12.93
N GLU A 255 -1.48 14.71 -13.68
CA GLU A 255 -0.99 15.99 -13.15
C GLU A 255 -2.05 17.06 -13.41
N ILE A 256 -2.44 17.76 -12.34
CA ILE A 256 -3.41 18.86 -12.38
C ILE A 256 -2.72 20.12 -11.83
N ARG A 257 -2.81 21.22 -12.58
CA ARG A 257 -2.34 22.54 -12.15
C ARG A 257 -3.53 23.38 -11.69
N ILE A 258 -3.39 23.99 -10.53
CA ILE A 258 -4.42 24.79 -9.88
C ILE A 258 -3.90 26.22 -9.74
N GLN A 259 -4.78 27.19 -9.94
CA GLN A 259 -4.55 28.61 -9.70
C GLN A 259 -5.47 29.12 -8.58
N GLU A 260 -5.04 30.16 -7.89
CA GLU A 260 -5.85 30.84 -6.87
C GLU A 260 -7.14 31.41 -7.44
N LEU A 261 -8.15 31.52 -6.58
CA LEU A 261 -9.38 32.23 -6.91
C LEU A 261 -9.12 33.74 -6.94
N SER A 262 -9.84 34.46 -7.80
CA SER A 262 -9.65 35.90 -8.00
C SER A 262 -9.93 36.75 -6.75
N ASP A 263 -10.77 36.27 -5.83
CA ASP A 263 -11.07 36.91 -4.55
C ASP A 263 -9.91 36.82 -3.53
N GLN A 264 -8.97 35.90 -3.74
CA GLN A 264 -7.78 35.70 -2.91
C GLN A 264 -6.54 36.41 -3.48
N VAL A 265 -6.65 36.98 -4.69
CA VAL A 265 -5.59 37.77 -5.30
C VAL A 265 -5.64 39.18 -4.72
N SER A 266 -4.64 39.53 -3.91
CA SER A 266 -4.51 40.88 -3.34
C SER A 266 -4.47 41.93 -4.46
N THR A 267 -5.49 42.77 -4.54
CA THR A 267 -5.40 44.05 -5.25
C THR A 267 -4.58 45.01 -4.38
N PHE A 268 -3.67 45.77 -5.02
CA PHE A 268 -2.81 46.75 -4.36
C PHE A 268 -3.58 47.84 -3.63
#